data_AF-A0A847DTA9-F1
#
_entry.id   AF-A0A847DTA9-F1
#
_cell.length_a   1.000
_cell.length_b   1.000
_cell.length_c   1.000
_cell.angle_alpha   90.00
_cell.angle_beta   90.00
_cell.angle_gamma   90.00
#
_symmetry.space_group_name_H-M   'P 1'
#
loop_
_entity.id
_entity.type
_entity.pdbx_description
1 polymer ?
#
loop_
_entity_poly.entity_id
_entity_poly.type
_entity_poly.pdbx_seq_one_letter_code
_entity_poly.pdbx_strand_id
1 'polypeptide(L)'
;MPLSLFFDHRTERLADALCERVSRPSAEHPLARHSVVVPSIGVGRWLQQQVALRTGVCALLEPVFAGRLLWSSLRELMPALPARSPFDPPTVRWRLLAIFEHLPDEAAELAPLRERLGSATPAQRLAIADELAGLFDRYLAWRRDWLQAWERGETLALGPHEGWQAWLWRRLLASMPGLADTHPYERFETLIARKPQTVRSAFAGRRLSVFGMPGLSPSQFALFGLLGQVADVAFFVPDPCREWWGDLVDSRTRARVLATRPDEAWLYDGEPSVLGDWGRAQRDYVAQVAELQERFGVQAHEPFRALEGPDEGDALGASRAREHGDAGGEAAAPRDCLHALRSAVFLRSDEPWARLAGADDSIAIHAAHSALRQAEVLHDRLLDCFARLPGLHPSEVAVFCADVETAAAAIEAVFGSVGIDDARRIPVAISGRSPRPAPTCRRSRAGC
;
A
#
# COMPACT_ATOMS: atom_id res chain seq x y z
N MET A 1 -17.07 -4.25 -20.30
CA MET A 1 -17.15 -5.02 -19.03
C MET A 1 -16.99 -4.04 -17.88
N PRO A 2 -17.65 -4.24 -16.73
CA PRO A 2 -17.59 -3.27 -15.63
C PRO A 2 -16.25 -3.32 -14.89
N LEU A 3 -15.54 -4.45 -14.92
CA LEU A 3 -14.18 -4.57 -14.40
C LEU A 3 -13.14 -4.26 -15.49
N SER A 4 -12.19 -3.39 -15.18
CA SER A 4 -11.02 -3.09 -16.04
C SER A 4 -9.73 -3.23 -15.23
N LEU A 5 -8.69 -3.80 -15.83
CA LEU A 5 -7.39 -3.99 -15.20
C LEU A 5 -6.34 -3.27 -16.05
N PHE A 6 -5.55 -2.39 -15.44
CA PHE A 6 -4.48 -1.64 -16.08
C PHE A 6 -3.17 -1.98 -15.37
N PHE A 7 -2.18 -2.47 -16.11
CA PHE A 7 -0.84 -2.73 -15.59
C PHE A 7 0.17 -1.86 -16.32
N ASP A 8 1.13 -1.32 -15.57
CA ASP A 8 2.27 -0.60 -16.12
C ASP A 8 3.43 -0.59 -15.11
N HIS A 9 4.68 -0.57 -15.58
CA HIS A 9 5.85 -0.46 -14.71
C HIS A 9 6.06 0.96 -14.17
N ARG A 10 5.40 1.95 -14.77
CA ARG A 10 5.44 3.35 -14.37
C ARG A 10 4.13 3.80 -13.75
N THR A 11 4.24 4.31 -12.53
CA THR A 11 3.09 4.83 -11.78
C THR A 11 2.50 6.06 -12.46
N GLU A 12 3.29 6.86 -13.17
CA GLU A 12 2.79 8.04 -13.91
C GLU A 12 1.86 7.64 -15.05
N ARG A 13 2.18 6.57 -15.80
CA ARG A 13 1.34 6.05 -16.89
C ARG A 13 0.01 5.50 -16.37
N LEU A 14 0.03 4.86 -15.20
CA LEU A 14 -1.20 4.45 -14.51
C LEU A 14 -2.03 5.67 -14.07
N ALA A 15 -1.39 6.72 -13.54
CA ALA A 15 -2.07 7.95 -13.17
C ALA A 15 -2.67 8.65 -14.39
N ASP A 16 -2.00 8.58 -15.54
CA ASP A 16 -2.53 9.06 -16.80
C ASP A 16 -3.79 8.31 -17.23
N ALA A 17 -3.77 6.98 -17.17
CA ALA A 17 -4.96 6.16 -17.45
C ALA A 17 -6.12 6.47 -16.48
N LEU A 18 -5.80 6.74 -15.19
CA LEU A 18 -6.80 7.19 -14.22
C LEU A 18 -7.36 8.57 -14.60
N CYS A 19 -6.51 9.52 -14.98
CA CYS A 19 -6.93 10.87 -15.40
C CYS A 19 -7.87 10.81 -16.61
N GLU A 20 -7.58 9.98 -17.60
CA GLU A 20 -8.45 9.75 -18.75
C GLU A 20 -9.79 9.15 -18.35
N ARG A 21 -9.76 8.18 -17.43
CA ARG A 21 -10.97 7.53 -16.90
C ARG A 21 -11.87 8.52 -16.15
N VAL A 22 -11.31 9.43 -15.36
CA VAL A 22 -12.12 10.42 -14.61
C VAL A 22 -12.55 11.61 -15.47
N SER A 23 -11.83 11.91 -16.56
CA SER A 23 -12.18 13.01 -17.48
C SER A 23 -13.41 12.70 -18.35
N ARG A 24 -13.81 11.44 -18.47
CA ARG A 24 -15.02 11.05 -19.23
C ARG A 24 -16.26 11.42 -18.40
N PRO A 25 -17.13 12.35 -18.83
CA PRO A 25 -18.31 12.70 -18.04
C PRO A 25 -19.23 11.49 -17.81
N SER A 26 -19.84 11.41 -16.63
CA SER A 26 -20.93 10.48 -16.37
C SER A 26 -22.21 11.09 -16.91
N ALA A 27 -22.88 10.40 -17.85
CA ALA A 27 -24.10 10.91 -18.48
C ALA A 27 -25.25 11.10 -17.48
N GLU A 28 -25.26 10.30 -16.40
CA GLU A 28 -26.33 10.28 -15.40
C GLU A 28 -26.06 11.26 -14.25
N HIS A 29 -24.79 11.49 -13.90
CA HIS A 29 -24.41 12.27 -12.72
C HIS A 29 -23.16 13.12 -12.97
N PRO A 30 -23.31 14.34 -13.54
CA PRO A 30 -22.18 15.23 -13.85
C PRO A 30 -21.33 15.65 -12.66
N LEU A 31 -21.88 15.59 -11.43
CA LEU A 31 -21.20 15.92 -10.18
C LEU A 31 -20.85 14.69 -9.34
N ALA A 32 -20.93 13.48 -9.92
CA ALA A 32 -20.55 12.27 -9.21
C ALA A 32 -19.07 12.34 -8.81
N ARG A 33 -18.79 12.00 -7.55
CA ARG A 33 -17.41 11.87 -7.07
C ARG A 33 -16.79 10.59 -7.61
N HIS A 34 -15.51 10.67 -7.94
CA HIS A 34 -14.69 9.54 -8.36
C HIS A 34 -13.88 9.03 -7.18
N SER A 35 -14.36 7.96 -6.54
CA SER A 35 -13.64 7.34 -5.44
C SER A 35 -12.45 6.54 -5.97
N VAL A 36 -11.26 6.84 -5.46
CA VAL A 36 -10.03 6.09 -5.73
C VAL A 36 -9.47 5.50 -4.45
N VAL A 37 -9.42 4.18 -4.37
CA VAL A 37 -8.76 3.45 -3.28
C VAL A 37 -7.26 3.61 -3.43
N VAL A 38 -6.60 4.11 -2.40
CA VAL A 38 -5.16 4.41 -2.41
C VAL A 38 -4.43 3.74 -1.23
N PRO A 39 -3.14 3.40 -1.38
CA PRO A 39 -2.35 2.80 -0.30
C PRO A 39 -2.01 3.79 0.80
N SER A 40 -1.99 5.09 0.50
CA SER A 40 -1.65 6.14 1.46
C SER A 40 -2.29 7.48 1.10
N ILE A 41 -2.37 8.37 2.09
CA ILE A 41 -2.80 9.77 1.89
C ILE A 41 -1.85 10.48 0.92
N GLY A 42 -0.56 10.15 0.94
CA GLY A 42 0.45 10.72 0.04
C GLY A 42 0.14 10.42 -1.43
N VAL A 43 -0.12 9.15 -1.76
CA VAL A 43 -0.53 8.75 -3.11
C VAL A 43 -1.85 9.41 -3.50
N GLY A 44 -2.83 9.49 -2.58
CA GLY A 44 -4.09 10.19 -2.83
C GLY A 44 -3.91 11.66 -3.20
N ARG A 45 -3.07 12.39 -2.46
CA ARG A 45 -2.75 13.80 -2.74
C ARG A 45 -1.99 13.95 -4.06
N TRP A 46 -1.02 13.07 -4.30
CA TRP A 46 -0.28 13.06 -5.56
C TRP A 46 -1.22 12.84 -6.76
N LEU A 47 -2.16 11.90 -6.69
CA LEU A 47 -3.16 11.69 -7.74
C LEU A 47 -4.05 12.92 -7.97
N GLN A 48 -4.50 13.59 -6.90
CA GLN A 48 -5.26 14.84 -7.02
C GLN A 48 -4.44 15.93 -7.73
N GLN A 49 -3.13 16.01 -7.44
CA GLN A 49 -2.22 16.91 -8.15
C GLN A 49 -2.05 16.51 -9.61
N GLN A 50 -1.88 15.23 -9.94
CA GLN A 50 -1.78 14.76 -11.33
C GLN A 50 -3.04 15.10 -12.14
N VAL A 51 -4.23 14.88 -11.56
CA VAL A 51 -5.50 15.28 -12.19
C VAL A 51 -5.55 16.79 -12.40
N ALA A 52 -5.16 17.60 -11.40
CA ALA A 52 -5.17 19.05 -11.51
C ALA A 52 -4.17 19.56 -12.57
N LEU A 53 -2.98 18.98 -12.65
CA LEU A 53 -1.97 19.34 -13.66
C LEU A 53 -2.46 19.03 -15.08
N ARG A 54 -3.16 17.90 -15.27
CA ARG A 54 -3.64 17.47 -16.59
C ARG A 54 -4.92 18.15 -17.04
N THR A 55 -5.82 18.51 -16.12
CA THR A 55 -7.15 19.05 -16.43
C THR A 55 -7.36 20.51 -16.03
N GLY A 56 -6.38 21.11 -15.35
CA GLY A 56 -6.44 22.46 -14.77
C GLY A 56 -7.09 22.51 -13.38
N VAL A 57 -7.91 21.52 -12.99
CA VAL A 57 -8.59 21.49 -11.68
C VAL A 57 -8.89 20.06 -11.24
N CYS A 58 -8.71 19.76 -9.95
CA CYS A 58 -9.18 18.52 -9.34
C CYS A 58 -10.25 18.82 -8.29
N ALA A 59 -11.53 18.55 -8.62
CA ALA A 59 -12.66 18.82 -7.72
C ALA A 59 -13.41 17.56 -7.25
N LEU A 60 -13.48 16.51 -8.07
CA LEU A 60 -14.35 15.35 -7.85
C LEU A 60 -13.60 14.04 -7.53
N LEU A 61 -12.26 14.02 -7.60
CA LEU A 61 -11.47 12.86 -7.20
C LEU A 61 -11.38 12.77 -5.67
N GLU A 62 -11.87 11.66 -5.11
CA GLU A 62 -11.89 11.40 -3.68
C GLU A 62 -10.99 10.19 -3.35
N PRO A 63 -9.75 10.43 -2.88
CA PRO A 63 -8.90 9.37 -2.35
C PRO A 63 -9.47 8.81 -1.05
N VAL A 64 -9.64 7.49 -0.99
CA VAL A 64 -10.22 6.78 0.16
C VAL A 64 -9.46 5.50 0.48
N PHE A 65 -9.63 4.96 1.67
CA PHE A 65 -9.18 3.61 1.99
C PHE A 65 -10.28 2.59 1.69
N ALA A 66 -9.87 1.37 1.32
CA ALA A 66 -10.74 0.30 0.86
C ALA A 66 -11.88 -0.01 1.83
N GLY A 67 -11.56 -0.26 3.11
CA GLY A 67 -12.57 -0.60 4.12
C GLY A 67 -13.61 0.51 4.30
N ARG A 68 -13.19 1.78 4.26
CA ARG A 68 -14.11 2.93 4.34
C ARG A 68 -15.04 2.99 3.12
N LEU A 69 -14.51 2.81 1.91
CA LEU A 69 -15.30 2.80 0.69
C LEU A 69 -16.34 1.69 0.71
N LEU A 70 -15.91 0.46 0.99
CA LEU A 70 -16.78 -0.71 1.04
C LEU A 70 -17.85 -0.58 2.13
N TRP A 71 -17.49 -0.12 3.33
CA TRP A 71 -18.44 0.12 4.41
C TRP A 71 -19.47 1.20 4.06
N SER A 72 -19.02 2.35 3.53
CA SER A 72 -19.93 3.43 3.12
C SER A 72 -20.90 2.99 2.02
N SER A 73 -20.43 2.16 1.09
CA SER A 73 -21.24 1.61 0.01
C SER A 73 -22.26 0.58 0.50
N LEU A 74 -21.86 -0.29 1.44
CA LEU A 74 -22.78 -1.24 2.06
C LEU A 74 -23.89 -0.52 2.83
N ARG A 75 -23.56 0.56 3.54
CA ARG A 75 -24.55 1.36 4.29
C ARG A 75 -25.59 2.03 3.40
N GLU A 76 -25.20 2.47 2.20
CA GLU A 76 -26.13 3.02 1.22
C GLU A 76 -27.18 1.98 0.80
N LEU A 77 -26.75 0.73 0.66
CA LEU A 77 -27.61 -0.41 0.32
C LEU A 77 -28.37 -0.97 1.53
N MET A 78 -27.87 -0.74 2.74
CA MET A 78 -28.45 -1.22 4.00
C MET A 78 -28.47 -0.08 5.05
N PRO A 79 -29.45 0.85 4.98
CA PRO A 79 -29.49 2.05 5.83
C PRO A 79 -29.59 1.77 7.34
N ALA A 80 -29.99 0.56 7.73
CA ALA A 80 -30.04 0.12 9.12
C ALA A 80 -28.65 -0.07 9.76
N LEU A 81 -27.57 -0.12 8.95
CA LEU A 81 -26.21 -0.26 9.46
C LEU A 81 -25.70 1.04 10.11
N PRO A 82 -24.91 0.93 11.21
CA PRO A 82 -24.45 2.09 11.97
C PRO A 82 -23.47 2.96 11.18
N ALA A 83 -23.29 4.21 11.64
CA ALA A 83 -22.46 5.21 10.97
C ALA A 83 -21.03 4.74 10.68
N ARG A 84 -20.44 4.07 11.66
CA ARG A 84 -19.08 3.53 11.66
C ARG A 84 -19.13 2.02 11.79
N SER A 85 -18.07 1.34 11.36
CA SER A 85 -18.01 -0.11 11.54
C SER A 85 -17.97 -0.40 13.03
N PRO A 86 -18.80 -1.31 13.55
CA PRO A 86 -18.72 -1.77 14.93
C PRO A 86 -17.35 -2.37 15.28
N PHE A 87 -16.64 -2.85 14.25
CA PHE A 87 -15.29 -3.40 14.34
C PHE A 87 -14.18 -2.35 14.18
N ASP A 88 -14.50 -1.07 13.99
CA ASP A 88 -13.48 -0.02 13.93
C ASP A 88 -12.65 -0.04 15.23
N PRO A 89 -11.30 -0.05 15.18
CA PRO A 89 -10.46 -0.17 16.38
C PRO A 89 -10.80 0.85 17.48
N PRO A 90 -11.07 2.14 17.18
CA PRO A 90 -11.46 3.11 18.20
C PRO A 90 -12.79 2.82 18.90
N THR A 91 -13.66 1.99 18.32
CA THR A 91 -14.91 1.52 18.93
C THR A 91 -14.68 0.22 19.71
N VAL A 92 -13.94 -0.73 19.12
CA VAL A 92 -13.59 -2.01 19.75
C VAL A 92 -12.81 -1.79 21.04
N ARG A 93 -11.88 -0.82 21.10
CA ARG A 93 -11.11 -0.52 22.32
C ARG A 93 -12.00 -0.28 23.55
N TRP A 94 -13.11 0.44 23.38
CA TRP A 94 -13.99 0.80 24.49
C TRP A 94 -14.81 -0.41 24.95
N ARG A 95 -15.20 -1.26 23.99
CA ARG A 95 -15.86 -2.54 24.29
C ARG A 95 -14.92 -3.48 25.03
N LEU A 96 -13.66 -3.57 24.61
CA LEU A 96 -12.64 -4.35 25.30
C LEU A 96 -12.39 -3.85 26.71
N LEU A 97 -12.31 -2.53 26.93
CA LEU A 97 -12.21 -1.97 28.28
C LEU A 97 -13.39 -2.38 29.17
N ALA A 98 -14.62 -2.33 28.66
CA ALA A 98 -15.79 -2.79 29.42
C ALA A 98 -15.74 -4.31 29.70
N ILE A 99 -15.22 -5.12 28.77
CA ILE A 99 -15.02 -6.56 28.94
C ILE A 99 -13.96 -6.83 30.02
N PHE A 100 -12.89 -6.04 30.08
CA PHE A 100 -11.82 -6.21 31.08
C PHE A 100 -12.29 -6.03 32.52
N GLU A 101 -13.35 -5.27 32.75
CA GLU A 101 -13.95 -5.07 34.08
C GLU A 101 -14.70 -6.33 34.58
N HIS A 102 -15.05 -7.26 33.69
CA HIS A 102 -15.92 -8.40 33.97
C HIS A 102 -15.30 -9.73 33.52
N LEU A 103 -13.96 -9.86 33.61
CA LEU A 103 -13.28 -11.11 33.27
C LEU A 103 -13.59 -12.19 34.33
N PRO A 104 -14.11 -13.36 33.94
CA PRO A 104 -14.39 -14.43 34.89
C PRO A 104 -13.11 -14.98 35.50
N ASP A 105 -13.13 -15.33 36.78
CA ASP A 105 -11.97 -15.87 37.52
C ASP A 105 -11.74 -17.35 37.20
N GLU A 106 -12.80 -18.09 36.88
CA GLU A 106 -12.78 -19.53 36.65
C GLU A 106 -12.20 -19.93 35.29
N ALA A 107 -12.16 -19.00 34.32
CA ALA A 107 -11.63 -19.26 32.99
C ALA A 107 -10.09 -19.28 33.01
N ALA A 108 -9.48 -20.46 33.14
CA ALA A 108 -8.03 -20.64 33.22
C ALA A 108 -7.27 -20.02 32.04
N GLU A 109 -7.84 -20.06 30.84
CA GLU A 109 -7.27 -19.46 29.62
C GLU A 109 -7.02 -17.96 29.74
N LEU A 110 -7.81 -17.23 30.55
CA LEU A 110 -7.69 -15.78 30.76
C LEU A 110 -6.60 -15.39 31.75
N ALA A 111 -5.95 -16.34 32.42
CA ALA A 111 -4.96 -16.06 33.47
C ALA A 111 -3.86 -15.08 33.02
N PRO A 112 -3.23 -15.21 31.82
CA PRO A 112 -2.20 -14.28 31.37
C PRO A 112 -2.73 -12.85 31.19
N LEU A 113 -3.97 -12.72 30.70
CA LEU A 113 -4.60 -11.41 30.50
C LEU A 113 -4.96 -10.77 31.84
N ARG A 114 -5.50 -11.53 32.79
CA ARG A 114 -5.82 -11.04 34.14
C ARG A 114 -4.58 -10.55 34.87
N GLU A 115 -3.48 -11.31 34.82
CA GLU A 115 -2.21 -10.91 35.43
C GLU A 115 -1.69 -9.59 34.83
N ARG A 116 -1.72 -9.49 33.49
CA ARG A 116 -1.29 -8.29 32.78
C ARG A 116 -2.13 -7.05 33.11
N LEU A 117 -3.45 -7.22 33.29
CA LEU A 117 -4.39 -6.14 33.60
C LEU A 117 -4.41 -5.77 35.09
N GLY A 118 -4.14 -6.73 35.99
CA GLY A 118 -4.13 -6.53 37.43
C GLY A 118 -3.02 -5.55 37.87
N SER A 119 -1.87 -5.59 37.20
CA SER A 119 -0.74 -4.67 37.44
C SER A 119 -0.79 -3.39 36.60
N ALA A 120 -1.76 -3.26 35.69
CA ALA A 120 -1.82 -2.15 34.73
C ALA A 120 -2.56 -0.92 35.29
N THR A 121 -1.94 0.25 35.15
CA THR A 121 -2.60 1.55 35.31
C THR A 121 -3.73 1.73 34.28
N PRO A 122 -4.69 2.65 34.49
CA PRO A 122 -5.75 2.93 33.52
C PRO A 122 -5.22 3.25 32.11
N ALA A 123 -4.11 4.00 32.01
CA ALA A 123 -3.47 4.31 30.73
C ALA A 123 -2.91 3.05 30.04
N GLN A 124 -2.32 2.13 30.80
CA GLN A 124 -1.84 0.85 30.27
C GLN A 124 -2.98 -0.07 29.85
N ARG A 125 -4.09 -0.11 30.59
CA ARG A 125 -5.29 -0.88 30.19
C ARG A 125 -5.87 -0.36 28.88
N LEU A 126 -5.93 0.95 28.70
CA LEU A 126 -6.32 1.57 27.43
C LEU A 126 -5.35 1.19 26.30
N ALA A 127 -4.04 1.22 26.54
CA ALA A 127 -3.05 0.80 25.55
C ALA A 127 -3.20 -0.68 25.14
N ILE A 128 -3.45 -1.57 26.12
CA ILE A 128 -3.73 -2.99 25.86
C ILE A 128 -5.01 -3.15 25.02
N ALA A 129 -6.07 -2.40 25.36
CA ALA A 129 -7.30 -2.42 24.59
C ALA A 129 -7.10 -1.92 23.14
N ASP A 130 -6.32 -0.87 22.94
CA ASP A 130 -5.96 -0.36 21.60
C ASP A 130 -5.14 -1.39 20.80
N GLU A 131 -4.17 -2.05 21.43
CA GLU A 131 -3.35 -3.09 20.79
C GLU A 131 -4.20 -4.29 20.37
N LEU A 132 -5.10 -4.75 21.24
CA LEU A 132 -6.02 -5.86 20.96
C LEU A 132 -7.09 -5.49 19.93
N ALA A 133 -7.60 -4.26 19.95
CA ALA A 133 -8.50 -3.77 18.91
C ALA A 133 -7.82 -3.79 17.53
N GLY A 134 -6.57 -3.33 17.45
CA GLY A 134 -5.77 -3.41 16.23
C GLY A 134 -5.43 -4.84 15.82
N LEU A 135 -5.25 -5.76 16.78
CA LEU A 135 -5.04 -7.19 16.50
C LEU A 135 -6.28 -7.82 15.87
N PHE A 136 -7.47 -7.60 16.46
CA PHE A 136 -8.72 -8.13 15.91
C PHE A 136 -9.07 -7.53 14.55
N ASP A 137 -8.75 -6.26 14.30
CA ASP A 137 -8.88 -5.66 12.97
C ASP A 137 -7.97 -6.35 11.94
N ARG A 138 -6.72 -6.68 12.30
CA ARG A 138 -5.84 -7.49 11.45
C ARG A 138 -6.38 -8.90 11.22
N TYR A 139 -6.96 -9.55 12.23
CA TYR A 139 -7.59 -10.87 12.05
C TYR A 139 -8.81 -10.80 11.13
N LEU A 140 -9.66 -9.78 11.28
CA LEU A 140 -10.80 -9.54 10.40
C LEU A 140 -10.38 -9.35 8.95
N ALA A 141 -9.24 -8.67 8.73
CA ALA A 141 -8.66 -8.53 7.42
C ALA A 141 -8.07 -9.86 6.90
N TRP A 142 -7.10 -10.43 7.61
CA TRP A 142 -6.19 -11.44 7.06
C TRP A 142 -6.46 -12.87 7.50
N ARG A 143 -7.08 -13.08 8.67
CA ARG A 143 -7.27 -14.40 9.30
C ARG A 143 -8.72 -14.63 9.72
N ARG A 144 -9.64 -14.35 8.79
CA ARG A 144 -11.08 -14.52 9.01
C ARG A 144 -11.44 -15.98 9.30
N ASP A 145 -10.68 -16.92 8.74
CA ASP A 145 -10.74 -18.35 9.05
C ASP A 145 -10.63 -18.62 10.55
N TRP A 146 -9.76 -17.90 11.26
CA TRP A 146 -9.60 -18.02 12.72
C TRP A 146 -10.84 -17.58 13.46
N LEU A 147 -11.36 -16.40 13.11
CA LEU A 147 -12.51 -15.80 13.77
C LEU A 147 -13.76 -16.67 13.60
N GLN A 148 -13.97 -17.22 12.39
CA GLN A 148 -15.07 -18.15 12.10
C GLN A 148 -14.94 -19.49 12.84
N ALA A 149 -13.72 -20.01 13.03
CA ALA A 149 -13.49 -21.20 13.85
C ALA A 149 -13.82 -20.90 15.33
N TRP A 150 -13.33 -19.78 15.86
CA TRP A 150 -13.57 -19.37 17.25
C TRP A 150 -15.05 -19.09 17.53
N GLU A 151 -15.79 -18.53 16.58
CA GLU A 151 -17.24 -18.35 16.66
C GLU A 151 -18.00 -19.68 16.81
N ARG A 152 -17.52 -20.73 16.13
CA ARG A 152 -18.05 -22.10 16.24
C ARG A 152 -17.55 -22.84 17.47
N GLY A 153 -16.70 -22.22 18.29
CA GLY A 153 -16.10 -22.82 19.49
C GLY A 153 -14.96 -23.79 19.16
N GLU A 154 -14.42 -23.75 17.94
CA GLU A 154 -13.29 -24.57 17.50
C GLU A 154 -11.96 -23.88 17.82
N THR A 155 -10.90 -24.67 18.01
CA THR A 155 -9.52 -24.19 18.16
C THR A 155 -8.67 -24.71 17.01
N LEU A 156 -7.68 -23.92 16.59
CA LEU A 156 -6.79 -24.16 15.45
C LEU A 156 -5.34 -24.46 15.88
N ALA A 157 -5.11 -24.65 17.18
CA ALA A 157 -3.80 -24.91 17.78
C ALA A 157 -2.76 -23.83 17.46
N LEU A 158 -3.16 -22.55 17.57
CA LEU A 158 -2.35 -21.38 17.21
C LEU A 158 -1.31 -21.00 18.29
N GLY A 159 -1.26 -21.77 19.37
CA GLY A 159 -0.35 -21.58 20.50
C GLY A 159 -1.05 -21.14 21.78
N PRO A 160 -0.28 -20.76 22.81
CA PRO A 160 -0.78 -20.58 24.18
C PRO A 160 -1.73 -19.39 24.36
N HIS A 161 -1.82 -18.51 23.36
CA HIS A 161 -2.65 -17.32 23.42
C HIS A 161 -4.00 -17.45 22.71
N GLU A 162 -4.25 -18.57 22.03
CA GLU A 162 -5.49 -18.77 21.28
C GLU A 162 -6.72 -18.74 22.19
N GLY A 163 -6.68 -19.44 23.33
CA GLY A 163 -7.85 -19.62 24.21
C GLY A 163 -8.44 -18.28 24.68
N TRP A 164 -7.61 -17.39 25.23
CA TRP A 164 -8.09 -16.09 25.69
C TRP A 164 -8.46 -15.14 24.55
N GLN A 165 -7.78 -15.22 23.39
CA GLN A 165 -8.13 -14.42 22.22
C GLN A 165 -9.50 -14.84 21.65
N ALA A 166 -9.74 -16.15 21.52
CA ALA A 166 -11.01 -16.72 21.09
C ALA A 166 -12.14 -16.39 22.07
N TRP A 167 -11.86 -16.42 23.38
CA TRP A 167 -12.81 -15.99 24.40
C TRP A 167 -13.17 -14.50 24.26
N LEU A 168 -12.17 -13.62 24.16
CA LEU A 168 -12.38 -12.19 23.98
C LEU A 168 -13.16 -11.90 22.69
N TRP A 169 -12.84 -12.58 21.59
CA TRP A 169 -13.53 -12.43 20.32
C TRP A 169 -15.02 -12.76 20.45
N ARG A 170 -15.37 -13.91 21.03
CA ARG A 170 -16.76 -14.30 21.26
C ARG A 170 -17.50 -13.32 22.16
N ARG A 171 -16.85 -12.82 23.22
CA ARG A 171 -17.45 -11.81 24.11
C ARG A 171 -17.62 -10.45 23.43
N LEU A 172 -16.66 -10.06 22.61
CA LEU A 172 -16.72 -8.86 21.80
C LEU A 172 -17.92 -8.93 20.84
N LEU A 173 -18.11 -10.05 20.13
CA LEU A 173 -19.27 -10.28 19.26
C LEU A 173 -20.59 -10.27 20.04
N ALA A 174 -20.66 -10.92 21.20
CA ALA A 174 -21.84 -10.92 22.06
C ALA A 174 -22.23 -9.50 22.52
N SER A 175 -21.28 -8.57 22.61
CA SER A 175 -21.56 -7.16 22.92
C SER A 175 -22.19 -6.39 21.75
N MET A 176 -22.27 -6.98 20.55
CA MET A 176 -22.70 -6.37 19.28
C MET A 176 -23.89 -7.12 18.64
N PRO A 177 -25.08 -7.12 19.27
CA PRO A 177 -26.25 -7.83 18.75
C PRO A 177 -26.68 -7.30 17.36
N GLY A 178 -27.04 -8.20 16.45
CA GLY A 178 -27.44 -7.89 15.06
C GLY A 178 -26.30 -7.81 14.02
N LEU A 179 -25.05 -7.83 14.47
CA LEU A 179 -23.84 -7.94 13.63
C LEU A 179 -23.08 -9.26 13.81
N ALA A 180 -23.36 -9.98 14.89
CA ALA A 180 -22.67 -11.23 15.24
C ALA A 180 -22.91 -12.39 14.25
N ASP A 181 -23.97 -12.35 13.44
CA ASP A 181 -24.36 -13.52 12.64
C ASP A 181 -23.70 -13.58 11.24
N THR A 182 -23.25 -12.44 10.70
CA THR A 182 -22.68 -12.40 9.35
C THR A 182 -21.84 -11.14 9.20
N HIS A 183 -20.58 -11.31 8.81
CA HIS A 183 -19.65 -10.20 8.69
C HIS A 183 -20.02 -9.27 7.50
N PRO A 184 -19.77 -7.94 7.60
CA PRO A 184 -20.25 -6.96 6.62
C PRO A 184 -19.93 -7.27 5.16
N TYR A 185 -18.71 -7.75 4.86
CA TYR A 185 -18.33 -8.08 3.48
C TYR A 185 -19.10 -9.29 2.95
N GLU A 186 -19.38 -10.32 3.76
CA GLU A 186 -20.24 -11.45 3.36
C GLU A 186 -21.68 -10.98 3.05
N ARG A 187 -22.21 -10.04 3.85
CA ARG A 187 -23.52 -9.43 3.57
C ARG A 187 -23.50 -8.71 2.22
N PHE A 188 -22.41 -8.02 1.90
CA PHE A 188 -22.24 -7.32 0.63
C PHE A 188 -22.14 -8.31 -0.54
N GLU A 189 -21.31 -9.34 -0.42
CA GLU A 189 -21.19 -10.42 -1.42
C GLU A 189 -22.55 -11.08 -1.69
N THR A 190 -23.28 -11.41 -0.61
CA THR A 190 -24.63 -11.99 -0.70
C THR A 190 -25.61 -11.04 -1.41
N LEU A 191 -25.50 -9.73 -1.15
CA LEU A 191 -26.34 -8.74 -1.79
C LEU A 191 -26.04 -8.60 -3.29
N ILE A 192 -24.76 -8.63 -3.68
CA ILE A 192 -24.34 -8.63 -5.09
C ILE A 192 -24.90 -9.88 -5.79
N ALA A 193 -24.78 -11.05 -5.17
CA ALA A 193 -25.25 -12.31 -5.73
C ALA A 193 -26.77 -12.39 -5.85
N ARG A 194 -27.52 -11.96 -4.80
CA ARG A 194 -28.98 -12.11 -4.74
C ARG A 194 -29.76 -10.94 -5.34
N LYS A 195 -29.21 -9.72 -5.31
CA LYS A 195 -29.86 -8.49 -5.77
C LYS A 195 -28.92 -7.64 -6.65
N PRO A 196 -28.35 -8.20 -7.74
CA PRO A 196 -27.36 -7.51 -8.57
C PRO A 196 -27.89 -6.21 -9.18
N GLN A 197 -29.18 -6.13 -9.53
CA GLN A 197 -29.79 -4.92 -10.08
C GLN A 197 -29.93 -3.80 -9.04
N THR A 198 -30.19 -4.13 -7.78
CA THR A 198 -30.21 -3.15 -6.69
C THR A 198 -28.83 -2.54 -6.50
N VAL A 199 -27.78 -3.37 -6.51
CA VAL A 199 -26.40 -2.90 -6.43
C VAL A 199 -26.06 -2.05 -7.66
N ARG A 200 -26.34 -2.53 -8.87
CA ARG A 200 -26.09 -1.78 -10.11
C ARG A 200 -26.73 -0.39 -10.09
N SER A 201 -27.97 -0.29 -9.61
CA SER A 201 -28.68 0.99 -9.53
C SER A 201 -28.05 1.95 -8.51
N ALA A 202 -27.58 1.45 -7.37
CA ALA A 202 -26.89 2.27 -6.36
C ALA A 202 -25.49 2.74 -6.82
N PHE A 203 -24.87 1.99 -7.73
CA PHE A 203 -23.58 2.33 -8.33
C PHE A 203 -23.71 2.97 -9.72
N ALA A 204 -24.92 3.27 -10.18
CA ALA A 204 -25.16 3.88 -11.49
C ALA A 204 -24.41 5.21 -11.62
N GLY A 205 -23.74 5.40 -12.75
CA GLY A 205 -22.91 6.57 -13.02
C GLY A 205 -21.66 6.75 -12.13
N ARG A 206 -21.39 5.86 -11.17
CA ARG A 206 -20.21 5.91 -10.29
C ARG A 206 -19.08 5.07 -10.86
N ARG A 207 -17.84 5.56 -10.73
CA ARG A 207 -16.63 4.83 -11.09
C ARG A 207 -15.78 4.62 -9.86
N LEU A 208 -15.50 3.36 -9.56
CA LEU A 208 -14.56 2.98 -8.52
C LEU A 208 -13.21 2.72 -9.17
N SER A 209 -12.15 3.26 -8.58
CA SER A 209 -10.78 3.01 -8.99
C SER A 209 -9.98 2.47 -7.82
N VAL A 210 -9.08 1.54 -8.07
CA VAL A 210 -8.16 0.95 -7.09
C VAL A 210 -6.76 1.18 -7.63
N PHE A 211 -5.94 1.96 -6.93
CA PHE A 211 -4.69 2.47 -7.48
C PHE A 211 -3.47 2.08 -6.64
N GLY A 212 -2.42 1.60 -7.30
CA GLY A 212 -1.17 1.22 -6.67
C GLY A 212 -1.23 -0.20 -6.09
N MET A 213 -0.47 -0.44 -5.02
CA MET A 213 -0.55 -1.65 -4.19
C MET A 213 -1.30 -1.33 -2.88
N PRO A 214 -2.63 -1.14 -2.93
CA PRO A 214 -3.40 -0.96 -1.71
C PRO A 214 -3.28 -2.24 -0.86
N GLY A 215 -3.06 -2.09 0.44
CA GLY A 215 -3.02 -3.21 1.40
C GLY A 215 -4.41 -3.83 1.61
N LEU A 216 -5.00 -4.35 0.54
CA LEU A 216 -6.32 -4.99 0.51
C LEU A 216 -6.22 -6.35 1.17
N SER A 217 -7.18 -6.64 2.03
CA SER A 217 -7.34 -7.99 2.51
C SER A 217 -7.94 -8.91 1.43
N PRO A 218 -7.76 -10.25 1.50
CA PRO A 218 -8.34 -11.17 0.52
C PRO A 218 -9.85 -11.01 0.35
N SER A 219 -10.58 -10.74 1.44
CA SER A 219 -12.03 -10.48 1.38
C SER A 219 -12.36 -9.17 0.67
N GLN A 220 -11.60 -8.09 0.92
CA GLN A 220 -11.81 -6.82 0.23
C GLN A 220 -11.52 -6.94 -1.27
N PHE A 221 -10.43 -7.64 -1.59
CA PHE A 221 -10.00 -7.88 -2.94
C PHE A 221 -11.04 -8.68 -3.75
N ALA A 222 -11.50 -9.81 -3.21
CA ALA A 222 -12.56 -10.61 -3.81
C ALA A 222 -13.85 -9.81 -4.02
N LEU A 223 -14.23 -8.99 -3.02
CA LEU A 223 -15.43 -8.15 -3.09
C LEU A 223 -15.34 -7.08 -4.19
N PHE A 224 -14.18 -6.44 -4.40
CA PHE A 224 -13.99 -5.53 -5.55
C PHE A 224 -14.14 -6.24 -6.89
N GLY A 225 -13.63 -7.48 -7.01
CA GLY A 225 -13.85 -8.32 -8.18
C GLY A 225 -15.33 -8.60 -8.45
N LEU A 226 -16.08 -8.97 -7.41
CA LEU A 226 -17.53 -9.18 -7.49
C LEU A 226 -18.30 -7.90 -7.84
N LEU A 227 -17.93 -6.76 -7.25
CA LEU A 227 -18.49 -5.45 -7.59
C LEU A 227 -18.24 -5.11 -9.08
N GLY A 228 -17.10 -5.51 -9.63
CA GLY A 228 -16.76 -5.38 -11.04
C GLY A 228 -17.68 -6.14 -12.01
N GLN A 229 -18.65 -6.93 -11.53
CA GLN A 229 -19.71 -7.51 -12.36
C GLN A 229 -20.96 -6.61 -12.45
N VAL A 230 -21.13 -5.69 -11.52
CA VAL A 230 -22.35 -4.88 -11.37
C VAL A 230 -22.10 -3.36 -11.34
N ALA A 231 -20.85 -2.92 -11.19
CA ALA A 231 -20.42 -1.53 -11.10
C ALA A 231 -19.10 -1.30 -11.87
N ASP A 232 -18.85 -0.07 -12.32
CA ASP A 232 -17.63 0.28 -13.06
C ASP A 232 -16.42 0.35 -12.10
N VAL A 233 -15.61 -0.71 -12.07
CA VAL A 233 -14.44 -0.89 -11.20
C VAL A 233 -13.17 -1.00 -12.06
N ALA A 234 -12.15 -0.20 -11.75
CA ALA A 234 -10.85 -0.30 -12.42
C ALA A 234 -9.71 -0.51 -11.41
N PHE A 235 -8.80 -1.42 -11.71
CA PHE A 235 -7.53 -1.58 -10.99
C PHE A 235 -6.40 -0.97 -11.81
N PHE A 236 -5.55 -0.19 -11.16
CA PHE A 236 -4.34 0.43 -11.72
C PHE A 236 -3.14 -0.12 -10.95
N VAL A 237 -2.51 -1.12 -11.53
CA VAL A 237 -1.58 -2.04 -10.86
C VAL A 237 -0.16 -1.76 -11.33
N PRO A 238 0.73 -1.28 -10.45
CA PRO A 238 2.14 -1.20 -10.80
C PRO A 238 2.67 -2.62 -11.01
N ASP A 239 3.28 -2.90 -12.16
CA ASP A 239 3.98 -4.17 -12.40
C ASP A 239 5.39 -3.86 -12.89
N PRO A 240 6.42 -4.03 -12.03
CA PRO A 240 7.76 -3.61 -12.37
C PRO A 240 8.39 -4.44 -13.50
N CYS A 241 7.80 -5.59 -13.84
CA CYS A 241 8.37 -6.56 -14.75
C CYS A 241 7.49 -6.79 -15.98
N ARG A 242 8.10 -6.73 -17.16
CA ARG A 242 7.46 -7.06 -18.45
C ARG A 242 7.04 -8.51 -18.50
N GLU A 243 7.80 -9.40 -17.88
CA GLU A 243 7.53 -10.84 -17.89
C GLU A 243 6.74 -11.26 -16.66
N TRP A 244 6.13 -12.45 -16.71
CA TRP A 244 5.61 -13.05 -15.49
C TRP A 244 6.76 -13.28 -14.52
N TRP A 245 6.57 -13.03 -13.23
CA TRP A 245 7.61 -13.13 -12.21
C TRP A 245 7.09 -13.71 -10.88
N GLY A 246 5.96 -14.41 -10.92
CA GLY A 246 5.33 -15.02 -9.74
C GLY A 246 6.13 -16.21 -9.15
N ASP A 247 7.01 -16.80 -9.94
CA ASP A 247 7.88 -17.92 -9.63
C ASP A 247 9.25 -17.51 -9.06
N LEU A 248 9.58 -16.22 -9.08
CA LEU A 248 10.82 -15.69 -8.51
C LEU A 248 10.80 -15.79 -6.99
N VAL A 249 11.80 -16.44 -6.41
CA VAL A 249 11.94 -16.63 -4.96
C VAL A 249 13.20 -15.98 -4.41
N ASP A 250 13.16 -15.63 -3.12
CA ASP A 250 14.34 -15.11 -2.43
C ASP A 250 15.47 -16.14 -2.34
N SER A 251 16.69 -15.65 -2.21
CA SER A 251 17.92 -16.45 -2.20
C SER A 251 17.89 -17.59 -1.16
N ARG A 252 17.29 -17.33 0.01
CA ARG A 252 17.16 -18.32 1.09
C ARG A 252 16.15 -19.40 0.76
N THR A 253 15.01 -19.03 0.17
CA THR A 253 14.01 -19.98 -0.30
C THR A 253 14.56 -20.86 -1.42
N ARG A 254 15.29 -20.29 -2.38
CA ARG A 254 15.96 -21.04 -3.46
C ARG A 254 16.93 -22.09 -2.90
N ALA A 255 17.80 -21.68 -1.99
CA ALA A 255 18.75 -22.59 -1.33
C ALA A 255 18.04 -23.72 -0.59
N ARG A 256 16.92 -23.44 0.08
CA ARG A 256 16.10 -24.45 0.74
C ARG A 256 15.45 -25.42 -0.23
N VAL A 257 14.90 -24.95 -1.35
CA VAL A 257 14.29 -25.83 -2.38
C VAL A 257 15.36 -26.74 -2.98
N LEU A 258 16.51 -26.20 -3.37
CA LEU A 258 17.64 -27.01 -3.87
C LEU A 258 18.09 -28.10 -2.88
N ALA A 259 18.06 -27.81 -1.57
CA ALA A 259 18.45 -28.76 -0.55
C ALA A 259 17.38 -29.80 -0.19
N THR A 260 16.09 -29.44 -0.28
CA THR A 260 14.98 -30.29 0.21
C THR A 260 14.21 -30.99 -0.90
N ARG A 261 14.10 -30.37 -2.06
CA ARG A 261 13.31 -30.80 -3.23
C ARG A 261 14.04 -30.42 -4.52
N PRO A 262 15.23 -31.00 -4.80
CA PRO A 262 16.03 -30.64 -5.98
C PRO A 262 15.28 -30.87 -7.30
N ASP A 263 14.41 -31.88 -7.35
CA ASP A 263 13.59 -32.20 -8.54
C ASP A 263 12.55 -31.12 -8.87
N GLU A 264 12.21 -30.25 -7.91
CA GLU A 264 11.29 -29.12 -8.08
C GLU A 264 12.03 -27.79 -8.27
N ALA A 265 13.37 -27.77 -8.17
CA ALA A 265 14.13 -26.52 -8.16
C ALA A 265 14.02 -25.72 -9.47
N TRP A 266 13.77 -26.39 -10.60
CA TRP A 266 13.57 -25.76 -11.91
C TRP A 266 12.27 -24.94 -12.01
N LEU A 267 11.31 -25.14 -11.10
CA LEU A 267 10.05 -24.38 -11.04
C LEU A 267 10.24 -22.96 -10.46
N TYR A 268 11.42 -22.69 -9.88
CA TYR A 268 11.68 -21.45 -9.18
C TYR A 268 12.93 -20.80 -9.75
N ASP A 269 12.79 -19.51 -10.05
CA ASP A 269 13.90 -18.69 -10.49
C ASP A 269 14.42 -17.84 -9.32
N GLY A 270 15.69 -17.43 -9.40
CA GLY A 270 16.29 -16.52 -8.43
C GLY A 270 16.90 -15.28 -9.04
N GLU A 271 16.80 -15.09 -10.35
CA GLU A 271 17.36 -13.95 -11.06
C GLU A 271 16.25 -13.10 -11.72
N PRO A 272 16.31 -11.75 -11.60
CA PRO A 272 17.30 -10.98 -10.84
C PRO A 272 16.99 -11.03 -9.33
N SER A 273 18.03 -11.11 -8.50
CA SER A 273 17.90 -11.30 -7.05
C SER A 273 17.07 -10.21 -6.36
N VAL A 274 17.11 -8.96 -6.88
CA VAL A 274 16.32 -7.84 -6.38
C VAL A 274 14.81 -8.12 -6.40
N LEU A 275 14.29 -8.78 -7.44
CA LEU A 275 12.88 -9.14 -7.53
C LEU A 275 12.52 -10.26 -6.54
N GLY A 276 13.38 -11.28 -6.43
CA GLY A 276 13.17 -12.39 -5.51
C GLY A 276 13.24 -11.97 -4.04
N ASP A 277 14.24 -11.18 -3.68
CA ASP A 277 14.52 -10.79 -2.30
C ASP A 277 13.60 -9.65 -1.81
N TRP A 278 13.29 -8.66 -2.66
CA TRP A 278 12.53 -7.45 -2.25
C TRP A 278 11.14 -7.35 -2.86
N GLY A 279 10.84 -8.11 -3.91
CA GLY A 279 9.60 -7.97 -4.68
C GLY A 279 8.38 -8.74 -4.13
N ARG A 280 8.53 -9.54 -3.07
CA ARG A 280 7.47 -10.46 -2.57
C ARG A 280 6.09 -9.81 -2.45
N ALA A 281 5.99 -8.65 -1.79
CA ALA A 281 4.69 -8.00 -1.57
C ALA A 281 4.02 -7.59 -2.90
N GLN A 282 4.80 -7.03 -3.82
CA GLN A 282 4.31 -6.61 -5.13
C GLN A 282 3.97 -7.83 -6.01
N ARG A 283 4.77 -8.89 -5.95
CA ARG A 283 4.52 -10.17 -6.63
C ARG A 283 3.19 -10.77 -6.20
N ASP A 284 2.96 -10.84 -4.89
CA ASP A 284 1.73 -11.39 -4.32
C ASP A 284 0.51 -10.52 -4.70
N TYR A 285 0.68 -9.21 -4.87
CA TYR A 285 -0.38 -8.31 -5.36
C TYR A 285 -0.68 -8.50 -6.86
N VAL A 286 0.35 -8.56 -7.71
CA VAL A 286 0.20 -8.83 -9.15
C VAL A 286 -0.48 -10.19 -9.38
N ALA A 287 -0.06 -11.22 -8.64
CA ALA A 287 -0.67 -12.54 -8.70
C ALA A 287 -2.15 -12.54 -8.32
N GLN A 288 -2.53 -11.81 -7.26
CA GLN A 288 -3.94 -11.64 -6.89
C GLN A 288 -4.74 -10.96 -8.01
N VAL A 289 -4.21 -9.93 -8.67
CA VAL A 289 -4.92 -9.27 -9.80
C VAL A 289 -5.00 -10.17 -11.02
N ALA A 290 -3.97 -10.95 -11.32
CA ALA A 290 -4.04 -11.98 -12.35
C ALA A 290 -5.13 -13.02 -12.06
N GLU A 291 -5.36 -13.39 -10.79
CA GLU A 291 -6.48 -14.26 -10.41
C GLU A 291 -7.84 -13.63 -10.72
N LEU A 292 -8.01 -12.30 -10.56
CA LEU A 292 -9.23 -11.61 -11.00
C LEU A 292 -9.40 -11.66 -12.51
N GLN A 293 -8.30 -11.48 -13.25
CA GLN A 293 -8.28 -11.53 -14.70
C GLN A 293 -8.82 -12.88 -15.20
N GLU A 294 -8.28 -13.97 -14.65
CA GLU A 294 -8.70 -15.34 -14.97
C GLU A 294 -10.15 -15.59 -14.53
N ARG A 295 -10.46 -15.34 -13.25
CA ARG A 295 -11.77 -15.63 -12.65
C ARG A 295 -12.93 -14.92 -13.35
N PHE A 296 -12.72 -13.70 -13.84
CA PHE A 296 -13.76 -12.90 -14.49
C PHE A 296 -13.60 -12.79 -16.01
N GLY A 297 -12.60 -13.47 -16.60
CA GLY A 297 -12.36 -13.46 -18.05
C GLY A 297 -12.15 -12.05 -18.63
N VAL A 298 -11.50 -11.16 -17.87
CA VAL A 298 -11.26 -9.77 -18.27
C VAL A 298 -9.94 -9.70 -19.03
N GLN A 299 -9.88 -8.93 -20.13
CA GLN A 299 -8.59 -8.61 -20.75
C GLN A 299 -7.96 -7.42 -20.05
N ALA A 300 -6.73 -7.59 -19.56
CA ALA A 300 -5.95 -6.52 -18.97
C ALA A 300 -5.34 -5.60 -20.04
N HIS A 301 -5.19 -4.32 -19.71
CA HIS A 301 -4.49 -3.34 -20.50
C HIS A 301 -3.03 -3.27 -20.02
N GLU A 302 -2.11 -3.84 -20.79
CA GLU A 302 -0.70 -4.00 -20.42
C GLU A 302 0.26 -3.57 -21.55
N PRO A 303 0.14 -2.35 -22.10
CA PRO A 303 0.93 -1.93 -23.26
C PRO A 303 2.44 -1.96 -23.00
N PHE A 304 2.85 -1.78 -21.75
CA PHE A 304 4.26 -1.86 -21.34
C PHE A 304 4.87 -3.23 -21.62
N ARG A 305 4.07 -4.31 -21.72
CA ARG A 305 4.60 -5.64 -22.00
C ARG A 305 5.17 -5.79 -23.41
N ALA A 306 4.81 -4.90 -24.33
CA ALA A 306 5.33 -4.88 -25.69
C ALA A 306 6.63 -4.08 -25.84
N LEU A 307 7.09 -3.39 -24.78
CA LEU A 307 8.31 -2.59 -24.83
C LEU A 307 9.55 -3.49 -24.76
N GLU A 308 10.58 -3.13 -25.51
CA GLU A 308 11.90 -3.75 -25.49
C GLU A 308 12.72 -3.29 -24.29
N GLY A 309 12.41 -2.13 -23.71
CA GLY A 309 13.07 -1.61 -22.51
C GLY A 309 12.23 -0.64 -21.68
N PRO A 310 12.63 -0.38 -20.42
CA PRO A 310 11.81 0.40 -19.47
C PRO A 310 11.68 1.90 -19.83
N ASP A 311 12.55 2.43 -20.68
CA ASP A 311 12.53 3.85 -21.09
C ASP A 311 11.94 4.04 -22.50
N GLU A 312 11.49 2.97 -23.14
CA GLU A 312 10.87 3.05 -24.45
C GLU A 312 9.52 3.80 -24.36
N GLY A 313 9.32 4.74 -25.28
CA GLY A 313 8.15 5.62 -25.29
C GLY A 313 8.20 6.79 -24.29
N ASP A 314 9.28 6.98 -23.53
CA ASP A 314 9.53 8.25 -22.83
C ASP A 314 10.01 9.31 -23.84
N ALA A 315 9.72 10.59 -23.63
CA ALA A 315 10.26 11.69 -24.45
C ALA A 315 11.80 11.65 -24.51
N LEU A 316 12.44 11.27 -23.40
CA LEU A 316 13.90 11.05 -23.30
C LEU A 316 14.40 9.79 -24.01
N GLY A 317 13.53 8.78 -24.19
CA GLY A 317 13.80 7.57 -24.97
C GLY A 317 13.61 7.80 -26.48
N ALA A 318 12.52 8.48 -26.85
CA ALA A 318 12.15 8.80 -28.23
C ALA A 318 13.12 9.77 -28.91
N SER A 319 13.72 10.71 -28.17
CA SER A 319 14.76 11.60 -28.71
C SER A 319 16.01 10.82 -29.15
N ARG A 320 16.36 9.71 -28.47
CA ARG A 320 17.60 8.97 -28.73
C ARG A 320 17.44 7.77 -29.66
N ALA A 321 16.25 7.18 -29.75
CA ALA A 321 15.92 6.24 -30.84
C ALA A 321 16.15 6.88 -32.23
N ARG A 322 15.96 8.20 -32.33
CA ARG A 322 16.25 8.99 -33.54
C ARG A 322 17.74 9.26 -33.77
N GLU A 323 18.56 9.28 -32.71
CA GLU A 323 20.00 9.55 -32.80
C GLU A 323 20.82 8.29 -33.12
N HIS A 324 20.37 7.11 -32.69
CA HIS A 324 21.15 5.86 -32.79
C HIS A 324 20.81 4.98 -34.01
N GLY A 325 20.14 5.53 -35.04
CA GLY A 325 19.99 4.93 -36.37
C GLY A 325 19.90 3.41 -36.41
N ASP A 326 18.67 2.89 -36.39
CA ASP A 326 18.28 1.47 -36.59
C ASP A 326 19.33 0.62 -37.32
N ALA A 327 20.15 -0.08 -36.53
CA ALA A 327 21.12 -1.06 -36.99
C ALA A 327 21.14 -2.24 -36.03
N GLY A 328 20.14 -3.13 -36.17
CA GLY A 328 20.25 -4.55 -35.87
C GLY A 328 20.33 -4.97 -34.39
N GLY A 329 19.18 -5.39 -33.83
CA GLY A 329 19.01 -6.57 -32.98
C GLY A 329 19.72 -6.69 -31.62
N GLU A 330 20.72 -5.87 -31.30
CA GLU A 330 21.39 -5.89 -30.00
C GLU A 330 20.78 -4.82 -29.08
N ALA A 331 20.28 -5.25 -27.92
CA ALA A 331 19.74 -4.35 -26.91
C ALA A 331 20.80 -3.33 -26.50
N ALA A 332 20.46 -2.04 -26.59
CA ALA A 332 21.38 -0.96 -26.25
C ALA A 332 21.91 -1.10 -24.81
N ALA A 333 23.21 -0.90 -24.62
CA ALA A 333 23.85 -0.93 -23.30
C ALA A 333 23.18 0.10 -22.35
N PRO A 334 22.97 -0.25 -21.06
CA PRO A 334 22.44 0.72 -20.10
C PRO A 334 23.35 1.94 -19.96
N ARG A 335 22.72 3.10 -19.73
CA ARG A 335 23.43 4.40 -19.63
C ARG A 335 24.27 4.53 -18.36
N ASP A 336 23.75 3.99 -17.28
CA ASP A 336 24.30 4.08 -15.94
C ASP A 336 23.77 2.92 -15.07
N CYS A 337 24.29 2.80 -13.85
CA CYS A 337 23.90 1.80 -12.87
C CYS A 337 22.39 1.80 -12.57
N LEU A 338 21.74 2.97 -12.50
CA LEU A 338 20.30 3.08 -12.24
C LEU A 338 19.48 2.53 -13.41
N HIS A 339 19.86 2.83 -14.65
CA HIS A 339 19.20 2.30 -15.83
C HIS A 339 19.47 0.81 -16.00
N ALA A 340 20.65 0.31 -15.62
CA ALA A 340 20.95 -1.12 -15.58
C ALA A 340 20.02 -1.84 -14.59
N LEU A 341 19.87 -1.33 -13.37
CA LEU A 341 18.95 -1.87 -12.38
C LEU A 341 17.49 -1.86 -12.86
N ARG A 342 17.02 -0.73 -13.40
CA ARG A 342 15.65 -0.61 -13.95
C ARG A 342 15.41 -1.62 -15.08
N SER A 343 16.37 -1.77 -15.98
CA SER A 343 16.30 -2.72 -17.10
C SER A 343 16.32 -4.16 -16.60
N ALA A 344 17.14 -4.46 -15.59
CA ALA A 344 17.24 -5.80 -15.04
C ALA A 344 15.93 -6.26 -14.40
N VAL A 345 15.31 -5.37 -13.62
CA VAL A 345 13.98 -5.58 -13.04
C VAL A 345 12.91 -5.72 -14.13
N PHE A 346 12.91 -4.81 -15.11
CA PHE A 346 11.90 -4.78 -16.17
C PHE A 346 11.95 -6.02 -17.07
N LEU A 347 13.15 -6.47 -17.44
CA LEU A 347 13.39 -7.58 -18.35
C LEU A 347 13.52 -8.93 -17.65
N ARG A 348 13.43 -8.97 -16.30
CA ARG A 348 13.66 -10.18 -15.51
C ARG A 348 15.01 -10.84 -15.83
N SER A 349 16.08 -10.04 -15.92
CA SER A 349 17.40 -10.54 -16.33
C SER A 349 18.53 -9.70 -15.75
N ASP A 350 19.64 -10.32 -15.32
CA ASP A 350 20.85 -9.60 -14.89
C ASP A 350 21.78 -9.23 -16.07
N GLU A 351 21.45 -9.63 -17.30
CA GLU A 351 22.22 -9.30 -18.51
C GLU A 351 22.51 -7.79 -18.69
N PRO A 352 21.59 -6.84 -18.35
CA PRO A 352 21.88 -5.41 -18.42
C PRO A 352 23.13 -5.00 -17.62
N TRP A 353 23.43 -5.66 -16.50
CA TRP A 353 24.63 -5.38 -15.71
C TRP A 353 25.91 -5.78 -16.43
N ALA A 354 25.89 -6.85 -17.22
CA ALA A 354 27.04 -7.31 -17.99
C ALA A 354 27.39 -6.35 -19.14
N ARG A 355 26.41 -5.56 -19.62
CA ARG A 355 26.56 -4.59 -20.71
C ARG A 355 26.91 -3.17 -20.22
N LEU A 356 26.99 -2.95 -18.91
CA LEU A 356 27.32 -1.63 -18.36
C LEU A 356 28.76 -1.24 -18.73
N ALA A 357 28.94 -0.07 -19.35
CA ALA A 357 30.23 0.38 -19.85
C ALA A 357 31.25 0.72 -18.74
N GLY A 358 30.78 1.12 -17.55
CA GLY A 358 31.61 1.49 -16.41
C GLY A 358 30.79 1.98 -15.23
N ALA A 359 31.46 2.28 -14.12
CA ALA A 359 30.83 2.85 -12.93
C ALA A 359 30.50 4.34 -13.12
N ASP A 360 29.42 4.77 -12.49
CA ASP A 360 28.91 6.15 -12.46
C ASP A 360 28.37 6.49 -11.05
N ASP A 361 27.73 7.66 -10.90
CA ASP A 361 27.19 8.17 -9.65
C ASP A 361 25.64 8.20 -9.57
N SER A 362 24.95 7.51 -10.48
CA SER A 362 23.48 7.36 -10.45
C SER A 362 23.00 6.55 -9.24
N ILE A 363 23.85 5.66 -8.72
CA ILE A 363 23.66 4.95 -7.46
C ILE A 363 24.94 5.11 -6.63
N ALA A 364 24.84 5.78 -5.48
CA ALA A 364 25.97 6.03 -4.59
C ALA A 364 25.68 5.57 -3.15
N ILE A 365 26.69 5.01 -2.48
CA ILE A 365 26.63 4.59 -1.08
C ILE A 365 27.54 5.49 -0.26
N HIS A 366 26.98 6.11 0.78
CA HIS A 366 27.71 7.02 1.68
C HIS A 366 27.72 6.46 3.11
N ALA A 367 28.92 6.22 3.64
CA ALA A 367 29.11 5.86 5.04
C ALA A 367 29.38 7.11 5.90
N ALA A 368 28.63 7.26 6.99
CA ALA A 368 28.78 8.37 7.93
C ALA A 368 28.56 7.88 9.37
N HIS A 369 29.21 8.53 10.33
CA HIS A 369 29.28 8.08 11.73
C HIS A 369 28.17 8.64 12.64
N SER A 370 27.32 9.56 12.14
CA SER A 370 26.22 10.14 12.91
C SER A 370 25.11 10.67 11.98
N ALA A 371 23.89 10.83 12.52
CA ALA A 371 22.78 11.42 11.77
C ALA A 371 23.06 12.86 11.32
N LEU A 372 23.79 13.64 12.13
CA LEU A 372 24.23 14.99 11.76
C LEU A 372 25.17 14.94 10.56
N ARG A 373 26.18 14.04 10.60
CA ARG A 373 27.12 13.89 9.48
C ARG A 373 26.43 13.35 8.22
N GLN A 374 25.44 12.47 8.37
CA GLN A 374 24.60 12.03 7.25
C GLN A 374 23.87 13.21 6.60
N ALA A 375 23.29 14.11 7.39
CA ALA A 375 22.60 15.30 6.89
C ALA A 375 23.54 16.29 6.20
N GLU A 376 24.75 16.50 6.73
CA GLU A 376 25.79 17.32 6.06
C GLU A 376 26.19 16.73 4.71
N VAL A 377 26.50 15.43 4.66
CA VAL A 377 26.86 14.75 3.41
C VAL A 377 25.71 14.82 2.41
N LEU A 378 24.47 14.63 2.86
CA LEU A 378 23.28 14.76 2.01
C LEU A 378 23.17 16.18 1.43
N HIS A 379 23.32 17.22 2.26
CA HIS A 379 23.24 18.61 1.82
C HIS A 379 24.30 18.92 0.75
N ASP A 380 25.56 18.55 0.99
CA ASP A 380 26.65 18.72 0.02
C ASP A 380 26.38 17.97 -1.29
N ARG A 381 25.87 16.73 -1.23
CA ARG A 381 25.52 15.94 -2.42
C ARG A 381 24.38 16.56 -3.21
N LEU A 382 23.35 17.08 -2.55
CA LEU A 382 22.24 17.74 -3.23
C LEU A 382 22.70 19.02 -3.93
N LEU A 383 23.56 19.83 -3.32
CA LEU A 383 24.13 21.01 -3.97
C LEU A 383 24.91 20.65 -5.23
N ASP A 384 25.73 19.60 -5.17
CA ASP A 384 26.46 19.09 -6.31
C ASP A 384 25.50 18.58 -7.42
N CYS A 385 24.44 17.86 -7.06
CA CYS A 385 23.42 17.43 -8.01
C CYS A 385 22.72 18.62 -8.68
N PHE A 386 22.30 19.65 -7.92
CA PHE A 386 21.66 20.85 -8.50
C PHE A 386 22.61 21.64 -9.40
N ALA A 387 23.92 21.60 -9.15
CA ALA A 387 24.91 22.24 -10.01
C ALA A 387 25.16 21.45 -11.31
N ARG A 388 25.16 20.11 -11.25
CA ARG A 388 25.49 19.23 -12.38
C ARG A 388 24.29 18.83 -13.25
N LEU A 389 23.09 18.80 -12.69
CA LEU A 389 21.86 18.35 -13.36
C LEU A 389 20.94 19.55 -13.61
N PRO A 390 21.09 20.26 -14.75
CA PRO A 390 20.25 21.41 -15.06
C PRO A 390 18.79 20.95 -15.21
N GLY A 391 17.89 21.62 -14.49
CA GLY A 391 16.45 21.30 -14.48
C GLY A 391 15.99 20.51 -13.26
N LEU A 392 16.90 19.91 -12.48
CA LEU A 392 16.54 19.25 -11.23
C LEU A 392 16.05 20.27 -10.21
N HIS A 393 14.77 20.20 -9.83
CA HIS A 393 14.19 21.08 -8.82
C HIS A 393 14.13 20.36 -7.45
N PRO A 394 14.28 21.07 -6.30
CA PRO A 394 14.15 20.45 -4.98
C PRO A 394 12.85 19.66 -4.75
N SER A 395 11.77 19.99 -5.45
CA SER A 395 10.49 19.24 -5.39
C SER A 395 10.54 17.86 -6.03
N GLU A 396 11.56 17.56 -6.83
CA GLU A 396 11.78 16.26 -7.48
C GLU A 396 12.68 15.34 -6.63
N VAL A 397 13.16 15.84 -5.49
CA VAL A 397 14.02 15.09 -4.57
C VAL A 397 13.18 14.59 -3.39
N ALA A 398 13.25 13.29 -3.12
CA ALA A 398 12.66 12.67 -1.95
C ALA A 398 13.75 12.01 -1.08
N VAL A 399 13.66 12.22 0.24
CA VAL A 399 14.58 11.62 1.21
C VAL A 399 13.78 10.73 2.16
N PHE A 400 14.10 9.44 2.18
CA PHE A 400 13.45 8.45 3.04
C PHE A 400 14.38 8.09 4.21
N CYS A 401 13.81 7.94 5.39
CA CYS A 401 14.53 7.55 6.60
C CYS A 401 13.68 6.62 7.47
N ALA A 402 14.33 5.71 8.19
CA ALA A 402 13.64 4.76 9.08
C ALA A 402 13.19 5.42 10.39
N ASP A 403 14.02 6.31 10.95
CA ASP A 403 13.69 7.11 12.14
C ASP A 403 13.60 8.59 11.74
N VAL A 404 12.37 9.01 11.45
CA VAL A 404 12.06 10.39 11.05
C VAL A 404 12.37 11.39 12.17
N GLU A 405 12.21 11.03 13.45
CA GLU A 405 12.43 12.00 14.53
C GLU A 405 13.91 12.37 14.65
N THR A 406 14.78 11.36 14.66
CA THR A 406 16.24 11.55 14.68
C THR A 406 16.75 12.24 13.42
N ALA A 407 16.33 11.77 12.24
CA ALA A 407 16.75 12.35 10.96
C ALA A 407 16.29 13.81 10.84
N ALA A 408 15.07 14.12 11.25
CA ALA A 408 14.53 15.46 11.13
C ALA A 408 15.28 16.48 12.00
N ALA A 409 15.70 16.12 13.21
CA ALA A 409 16.50 17.01 14.04
C ALA A 409 17.86 17.34 13.39
N ALA A 410 18.51 16.35 12.79
CA ALA A 410 19.76 16.54 12.06
C ALA A 410 19.57 17.39 10.78
N ILE A 411 18.54 17.09 9.99
CA ILE A 411 18.20 17.83 8.76
C ILE A 411 17.89 19.29 9.09
N GLU A 412 17.09 19.56 10.13
CA GLU A 412 16.77 20.93 10.56
C GLU A 412 18.02 21.71 10.98
N ALA A 413 18.95 21.07 11.69
CA ALA A 413 20.20 21.71 12.11
C ALA A 413 21.08 22.08 10.92
N VAL A 414 21.24 21.19 9.93
CA VAL A 414 22.10 21.43 8.77
C VAL A 414 21.44 22.40 7.78
N PHE A 415 20.23 22.07 7.32
CA PHE A 415 19.53 22.85 6.28
C PHE A 415 19.00 24.19 6.81
N GLY A 416 18.71 24.29 8.11
CA GLY A 416 18.25 25.52 8.76
C GLY A 416 19.37 26.48 9.17
N SER A 417 20.63 26.03 9.22
CA SER A 417 21.78 26.89 9.54
C SER A 417 22.17 27.85 8.40
N VAL A 418 21.66 27.59 7.19
CA VAL A 418 21.97 28.36 5.99
C VAL A 418 21.05 29.60 5.92
N GLY A 419 21.64 30.78 5.75
CA GLY A 419 20.92 32.05 5.69
C GLY A 419 19.91 32.11 4.54
N ILE A 420 18.90 32.98 4.68
CA ILE A 420 17.80 33.11 3.71
C ILE A 420 18.30 33.46 2.29
N ASP A 421 19.35 34.27 2.21
CA ASP A 421 19.96 34.79 0.98
C ASP A 421 21.21 34.00 0.53
N ASP A 422 21.55 32.90 1.22
CA ASP A 422 22.71 32.08 0.87
C ASP A 422 22.35 31.11 -0.28
N ALA A 423 23.17 31.10 -1.33
CA ALA A 423 22.98 30.25 -2.51
C ALA A 423 22.96 28.74 -2.21
N ARG A 424 23.46 28.33 -1.03
CA ARG A 424 23.45 26.94 -0.56
C ARG A 424 22.13 26.52 0.09
N ARG A 425 21.16 27.43 0.17
CA ARG A 425 19.88 27.15 0.80
C ARG A 425 19.05 26.19 -0.06
N ILE A 426 18.68 25.05 0.51
CA ILE A 426 17.77 24.09 -0.10
C ILE A 426 16.47 24.07 0.72
N PRO A 427 15.29 24.35 0.12
CA PRO A 427 14.03 24.26 0.83
C PRO A 427 13.70 22.80 1.17
N VAL A 428 13.28 22.55 2.41
CA VAL A 428 12.93 21.20 2.89
C VAL A 428 11.58 21.23 3.60
N ALA A 429 10.77 20.20 3.36
CA ALA A 429 9.56 19.90 4.11
C ALA A 429 9.67 18.50 4.70
N ILE A 430 9.48 18.38 6.02
CA ILE A 430 9.59 17.11 6.74
C ILE A 430 8.19 16.58 7.05
N SER A 431 7.90 15.37 6.57
CA SER A 431 6.66 14.65 6.84
C SER A 431 6.90 13.37 7.64
N GLY A 432 5.89 12.87 8.34
CA GLY A 432 5.98 11.61 9.09
C GLY A 432 6.40 11.75 10.56
N ARG A 433 6.61 12.98 11.05
CA ARG A 433 6.77 13.24 12.49
C ARG A 433 5.49 12.97 13.26
N SER A 434 5.65 12.53 14.49
CA SER A 434 4.52 12.50 15.43
C SER A 434 4.02 13.93 15.63
N PRO A 435 2.69 14.16 15.72
CA PRO A 435 2.18 15.49 16.03
C PRO A 435 2.80 15.94 17.34
N ARG A 436 3.72 16.92 17.28
CA ARG A 436 4.20 17.56 18.50
C ARG A 436 2.99 18.26 19.11
N PRO A 437 2.66 18.05 20.39
CA PRO A 437 1.69 18.90 21.04
C PRO A 437 2.15 20.33 20.83
N ALA A 438 1.24 21.20 20.38
CA ALA A 438 1.50 22.62 20.27
C ALA A 438 2.20 23.09 21.57
N PRO A 439 3.11 24.07 21.54
CA PRO A 439 3.77 24.55 22.74
C PRO A 439 2.78 24.94 23.84
N THR A 440 1.56 25.36 23.48
CA THR A 440 0.41 25.63 24.36
C THR A 440 -0.24 24.39 25.01
N CYS A 441 -0.02 23.19 24.48
CA CYS A 441 -0.54 21.92 24.99
C CYS A 441 0.44 21.17 25.90
N ARG A 442 1.65 21.72 26.16
CA ARG A 442 2.53 21.17 27.20
C ARG A 442 1.93 21.51 28.56
N ARG A 443 1.19 20.57 29.17
CA ARG A 443 0.85 20.64 30.60
C ARG A 443 2.14 20.90 31.38
N SER A 444 2.19 22.02 32.09
CA SER A 444 3.21 22.31 33.09
C SER A 444 3.19 21.16 34.10
N ARG A 445 4.15 20.24 34.02
CA ARG A 445 4.56 19.44 35.17
C ARG A 445 5.37 20.36 36.07
N ALA A 446 4.67 21.28 36.73
CA ALA A 446 5.20 22.10 37.81
C ALA A 446 4.09 22.20 38.86
N GLY A 447 4.33 21.58 40.02
CA GLY A 447 3.54 21.75 41.25
C GLY A 447 2.45 20.71 41.49
N CYS A 448 2.82 19.61 42.16
CA CYS A 448 2.34 19.24 43.49
C CYS A 448 3.14 18.06 44.01
#